data_AF-A0A486V7V9-F1
#
_entry.id   AF-A0A486V7V9-F1
#
_cell.length_a   1.000
_cell.length_b   1.000
_cell.length_c   1.000
_cell.angle_alpha   90.00
_cell.angle_beta   90.00
_cell.angle_gamma   90.00
#
_symmetry.space_group_name_H-M   'P 1'
#
loop_
_entity.id
_entity.type
_entity.pdbx_description
1 polymer ?
#
loop_
_entity_poly.entity_id
_entity_poly.type
_entity_poly.pdbx_seq_one_letter_code
_entity_poly.pdbx_strand_id
1 'polypeptide(L)'
;MGVFAVRPKGVPPQVKLNARQVDAAKPKEKPYKLADGGSLYLLLKPNGGKYWRLKYRVAGKEKLLTLGVYPEVTLADTQAKREEAKRGIAGDIDRMEAKREKKIARETQLNDTFKEIALEWHSSKLTKWSAGYA
;
A
#
# COMPACT_ATOMS: atom_id res chain seq x y z
N MET A 1 12.70 -33.72 -30.24
CA MET A 1 12.64 -32.90 -29.01
C MET A 1 11.90 -31.61 -29.34
N GLY A 2 10.62 -31.50 -28.98
CA GLY A 2 9.82 -30.29 -29.22
C GLY A 2 9.81 -29.42 -27.97
N VAL A 3 10.37 -28.22 -28.05
CA VAL A 3 10.39 -27.25 -26.96
C VAL A 3 8.97 -26.70 -26.78
N PHE A 4 8.27 -27.14 -25.74
CA PHE A 4 7.00 -26.55 -25.33
C PHE A 4 7.28 -25.20 -24.68
N ALA A 5 7.12 -24.12 -25.45
CA ALA A 5 7.06 -22.77 -24.91
C ALA A 5 5.80 -22.65 -24.03
N VAL A 6 5.99 -22.61 -22.71
CA VAL A 6 4.94 -22.29 -21.74
C VAL A 6 4.48 -20.86 -22.02
N ARG A 7 3.29 -20.68 -22.59
CA ARG A 7 2.66 -19.35 -22.73
C ARG A 7 2.54 -18.72 -21.34
N PRO A 8 2.98 -17.47 -21.12
CA PRO A 8 2.74 -16.78 -19.86
C PRO A 8 1.22 -16.61 -19.66
N LYS A 9 0.73 -16.96 -18.47
CA LYS A 9 -0.69 -16.83 -18.10
C LYS A 9 -1.15 -15.40 -18.35
N GLY A 10 -2.25 -15.27 -19.09
CA GLY A 10 -2.76 -14.01 -19.64
C GLY A 10 -2.82 -12.89 -18.63
N VAL A 11 -2.29 -11.73 -19.04
CA VAL A 11 -2.63 -10.45 -18.45
C VAL A 11 -4.16 -10.35 -18.47
N PRO A 12 -4.85 -10.25 -17.31
CA PRO A 12 -6.29 -10.13 -17.31
C PRO A 12 -6.69 -8.91 -18.16
N PRO A 13 -7.73 -9.02 -19.00
CA PRO A 13 -8.15 -7.92 -19.85
C PRO A 13 -8.36 -6.67 -19.00
N GLN A 14 -8.02 -5.49 -19.53
CA GLN A 14 -8.30 -4.21 -18.86
C GLN A 14 -9.82 -4.09 -18.67
N VAL A 15 -10.30 -4.48 -17.49
CA VAL A 15 -11.72 -4.37 -17.11
C VAL A 15 -11.97 -2.93 -16.70
N LYS A 16 -12.13 -2.05 -17.70
CA LYS A 16 -12.60 -0.68 -17.51
C LYS A 16 -14.13 -0.69 -17.66
N LEU A 17 -14.85 -0.22 -16.64
CA LEU A 17 -16.31 -0.14 -16.72
C LEU A 17 -16.70 1.01 -17.65
N ASN A 18 -17.81 0.84 -18.33
CA ASN A 18 -18.51 1.94 -19.00
C ASN A 18 -19.81 2.27 -18.25
N ALA A 19 -20.36 3.48 -18.48
CA ALA A 19 -21.57 3.93 -17.80
C ALA A 19 -22.76 2.97 -18.05
N ARG A 20 -22.90 2.46 -19.27
CA ARG A 20 -23.98 1.52 -19.64
C ARG A 20 -23.93 0.21 -18.84
N GLN A 21 -22.74 -0.32 -18.56
CA GLN A 21 -22.55 -1.53 -17.75
C GLN A 21 -22.93 -1.29 -16.29
N VAL A 22 -22.64 -0.10 -15.76
CA VAL A 22 -23.02 0.30 -14.40
C VAL A 22 -24.54 0.45 -14.31
N ASP A 23 -25.18 1.06 -15.31
CA ASP A 23 -26.62 1.25 -15.37
C ASP A 23 -27.34 -0.10 -15.46
N ALA A 24 -26.90 -0.97 -16.38
CA ALA A 24 -27.47 -2.29 -16.61
C ALA A 24 -27.22 -3.30 -15.47
N ALA A 25 -26.32 -2.98 -14.54
CA ALA A 25 -26.01 -3.86 -13.41
C ALA A 25 -27.21 -3.98 -12.45
N LYS A 26 -27.74 -5.20 -12.35
CA LYS A 26 -28.88 -5.54 -11.49
C LYS A 26 -28.40 -6.14 -10.16
N PRO A 27 -29.05 -5.84 -9.03
CA PRO A 27 -28.77 -6.52 -7.78
C PRO A 27 -29.00 -8.03 -7.91
N LYS A 28 -28.17 -8.80 -7.20
CA LYS A 28 -28.27 -10.27 -7.07
C LYS A 28 -28.53 -10.62 -5.61
N GLU A 29 -28.89 -11.88 -5.33
CA GLU A 29 -29.11 -12.38 -3.97
C GLU A 29 -27.91 -12.17 -3.04
N LYS A 30 -26.69 -12.16 -3.59
CA LYS A 30 -25.45 -11.91 -2.84
C LYS A 30 -24.74 -10.64 -3.34
N PRO A 31 -24.10 -9.88 -2.43
CA PRO A 31 -23.30 -8.73 -2.83
C PRO A 31 -22.20 -9.14 -3.81
N TYR A 32 -22.02 -8.39 -4.89
CA TYR A 32 -20.97 -8.66 -5.87
C TYR A 32 -20.28 -7.38 -6.33
N LYS A 33 -19.06 -7.53 -6.88
CA LYS A 33 -18.18 -6.42 -7.26
C LYS A 33 -18.05 -6.36 -8.78
N LEU A 34 -18.14 -5.16 -9.34
CA LEU A 34 -17.76 -4.85 -10.70
C LEU A 34 -16.49 -4.01 -10.68
N ALA A 35 -15.37 -4.54 -11.18
CA ALA A 35 -14.09 -3.85 -11.16
C ALA A 35 -13.99 -2.86 -12.34
N ASP A 36 -13.50 -1.64 -12.08
CA ASP A 36 -13.17 -0.61 -13.10
C ASP A 36 -11.66 -0.52 -13.39
N GLY A 37 -10.85 -1.21 -12.57
CA GLY A 37 -9.40 -1.14 -12.62
C GLY A 37 -8.80 -0.11 -11.66
N GLY A 38 -7.49 -0.20 -11.43
CA GLY A 38 -6.81 0.67 -10.44
C GLY A 38 -7.35 0.52 -9.02
N SER A 39 -7.79 -0.69 -8.66
CA SER A 39 -8.41 -1.03 -7.36
C SER A 39 -9.76 -0.34 -7.07
N LEU A 40 -10.34 0.34 -8.05
CA LEU A 40 -11.70 0.87 -8.02
C LEU A 40 -12.70 -0.21 -8.43
N TYR A 41 -13.80 -0.31 -7.69
CA TYR A 41 -14.90 -1.21 -8.02
C TYR A 41 -16.23 -0.66 -7.54
N LEU A 42 -17.30 -1.06 -8.23
CA LEU A 42 -18.68 -0.86 -7.79
C LEU A 42 -19.14 -2.09 -7.00
N LEU A 43 -19.58 -1.89 -5.77
CA LEU A 43 -20.22 -2.91 -4.95
C LEU A 43 -21.73 -2.81 -5.13
N LEU A 44 -22.34 -3.85 -5.68
CA LEU A 44 -23.79 -4.00 -5.71
C LEU A 44 -24.23 -4.85 -4.54
N LYS A 45 -25.16 -4.31 -3.75
CA LYS A 45 -25.80 -5.03 -2.65
C LYS A 45 -27.17 -5.59 -3.11
N PRO A 46 -27.68 -6.65 -2.46
CA PRO A 46 -28.99 -7.22 -2.77
C PRO A 46 -30.14 -6.24 -2.63
N ASN A 47 -29.99 -5.22 -1.76
CA ASN A 47 -30.96 -4.15 -1.57
C ASN A 47 -31.01 -3.13 -2.72
N GLY A 48 -30.29 -3.36 -3.83
CA GLY A 48 -30.21 -2.43 -4.96
C GLY A 48 -29.18 -1.32 -4.82
N GLY A 49 -28.55 -1.16 -3.65
CA GLY A 49 -27.54 -0.13 -3.42
C GLY A 49 -26.26 -0.39 -4.23
N LYS A 50 -25.81 0.63 -4.95
CA LYS A 50 -24.60 0.62 -5.79
C LYS A 50 -23.55 1.56 -5.19
N TYR A 51 -22.46 1.01 -4.65
CA TYR A 51 -21.46 1.77 -3.88
C TYR A 51 -20.12 1.78 -4.59
N TRP A 52 -19.56 2.96 -4.81
CA TRP A 52 -18.21 3.10 -5.32
C TRP A 52 -17.18 2.94 -4.22
N ARG A 53 -16.26 2.00 -4.40
CA ARG A 53 -15.23 1.66 -3.42
C ARG A 53 -13.87 1.60 -4.06
N LEU A 54 -12.89 2.24 -3.43
CA LEU A 54 -11.49 2.20 -3.80
C LEU A 54 -10.71 1.46 -2.72
N LYS A 55 -10.01 0.41 -3.12
CA LYS A 55 -9.07 -0.29 -2.24
C LYS A 55 -7.67 0.28 -2.44
N TYR A 56 -6.99 0.62 -1.35
CA TYR A 56 -5.65 1.21 -1.38
C TYR A 56 -4.80 0.66 -0.23
N ARG A 57 -3.49 0.91 -0.28
CA ARG A 57 -2.54 0.50 0.77
C ARG A 57 -1.72 1.69 1.22
N VAL A 58 -1.55 1.83 2.52
CA VAL A 58 -0.66 2.82 3.15
C VAL A 58 0.15 2.11 4.20
N ALA A 59 1.48 2.23 4.15
CA ALA A 59 2.41 1.59 5.09
C ALA A 59 2.13 0.07 5.29
N GLY A 60 1.89 -0.65 4.18
CA GLY A 60 1.60 -2.09 4.19
C GLY A 60 0.21 -2.49 4.66
N LYS A 61 -0.59 -1.55 5.20
CA LYS A 61 -1.97 -1.82 5.64
C LYS A 61 -2.96 -1.53 4.52
N GLU A 62 -3.82 -2.50 4.25
CA GLU A 62 -4.92 -2.35 3.31
C GLU A 62 -6.04 -1.52 3.92
N LYS A 63 -6.51 -0.54 3.16
CA LYS A 63 -7.62 0.34 3.52
C LYS A 63 -8.64 0.39 2.40
N LEU A 64 -9.87 0.68 2.79
CA LEU A 64 -11.00 0.83 1.90
C LEU A 64 -11.54 2.26 2.01
N LEU A 65 -11.65 2.94 0.88
CA LEU A 65 -12.28 4.25 0.76
C LEU A 65 -13.64 4.10 0.06
N THR A 66 -14.68 4.67 0.65
CA THR A 66 -15.99 4.79 0.02
C THR A 66 -16.05 6.13 -0.71
N LEU A 67 -16.19 6.10 -2.04
CA LEU A 67 -16.20 7.32 -2.87
C LEU A 67 -17.60 7.93 -3.02
N GLY A 68 -18.63 7.12 -2.78
CA GLY A 68 -20.04 7.51 -2.80
C GLY A 68 -20.96 6.40 -3.28
N VAL A 69 -22.21 6.78 -3.57
CA VAL A 69 -23.28 5.90 -4.05
C VAL A 69 -23.66 6.33 -5.46
N TYR A 70 -23.94 5.38 -6.34
CA TYR A 70 -24.52 5.67 -7.66
C TYR A 70 -26.05 5.84 -7.52
N PRO A 71 -26.70 6.79 -8.23
CA PRO A 71 -26.18 7.65 -9.31
C PRO A 71 -25.59 8.99 -8.85
N GLU A 72 -25.66 9.32 -7.56
CA GLU A 72 -25.16 10.60 -7.01
C GLU A 72 -23.69 10.86 -7.35
N VAL A 73 -22.87 9.81 -7.37
CA VAL A 73 -21.49 9.86 -7.84
C VAL A 73 -21.37 9.07 -9.14
N THR A 74 -20.97 9.77 -10.21
CA THR A 74 -20.80 9.16 -11.53
C THR A 74 -19.45 8.46 -11.66
N LEU A 75 -19.29 7.65 -12.71
CA LEU A 75 -18.01 7.00 -13.01
C LEU A 75 -16.88 8.05 -13.18
N ALA A 76 -17.16 9.18 -13.83
CA ALA A 76 -16.17 10.26 -14.02
C ALA A 76 -15.72 10.85 -12.68
N ASP A 77 -16.67 11.14 -11.77
CA ASP A 77 -16.37 11.66 -10.44
C ASP A 77 -15.51 10.68 -9.63
N THR A 78 -15.78 9.38 -9.74
CA THR A 78 -14.95 8.38 -9.06
C THR A 78 -13.53 8.31 -9.58
N GLN A 79 -13.33 8.52 -10.89
CA GLN A 79 -11.99 8.57 -11.47
C GLN A 79 -11.23 9.81 -10.98
N ALA A 80 -11.88 10.97 -10.93
CA ALA A 80 -11.30 12.18 -10.36
C ALA A 80 -10.91 11.99 -8.89
N LYS A 81 -11.84 11.49 -8.06
CA LYS A 81 -11.58 11.19 -6.63
C LYS A 81 -10.50 10.13 -6.43
N ARG A 82 -10.39 9.14 -7.34
CA ARG A 82 -9.31 8.14 -7.30
C ARG A 82 -7.95 8.80 -7.50
N GLU A 83 -7.82 9.66 -8.50
CA GLU A 83 -6.55 10.34 -8.76
C GLU A 83 -6.19 11.30 -7.61
N GLU A 84 -7.19 11.97 -7.02
CA GLU A 84 -6.99 12.76 -5.79
C GLU A 84 -6.51 11.91 -4.62
N ALA A 85 -7.18 10.78 -4.35
CA ALA A 85 -6.79 9.87 -3.28
C ALA A 85 -5.37 9.34 -3.49
N LYS A 86 -4.99 8.98 -4.73
CA LYS A 86 -3.63 8.56 -5.07
C LYS A 86 -2.59 9.65 -4.79
N ARG A 87 -2.88 10.90 -5.16
CA ARG A 87 -2.00 12.05 -4.86
C ARG A 87 -1.81 12.23 -3.36
N GLY A 88 -2.90 12.17 -2.59
CA GLY A 88 -2.84 12.25 -1.11
C GLY A 88 -2.04 11.11 -0.49
N ILE A 89 -2.27 9.87 -0.95
CA ILE A 89 -1.55 8.69 -0.47
C ILE A 89 -0.06 8.76 -0.78
N ALA A 90 0.32 9.24 -1.97
CA ALA A 90 1.74 9.40 -2.33
C ALA A 90 2.45 10.36 -1.36
N GLY A 91 1.81 11.48 -1.02
CA GLY A 91 2.36 12.43 -0.03
C GLY A 91 2.44 11.85 1.40
N ASP A 92 1.46 11.04 1.81
CA ASP A 92 1.49 10.37 3.11
C ASP A 92 2.57 9.29 3.20
N ILE A 93 2.80 8.54 2.12
CA ILE A 93 3.88 7.54 2.03
C ILE A 93 5.24 8.22 2.15
N ASP A 94 5.46 9.31 1.41
CA ASP A 94 6.70 10.09 1.45
C ASP A 94 7.02 10.59 2.87
N ARG A 95 6.01 11.11 3.60
CA ARG A 95 6.17 11.51 5.00
C ARG A 95 6.55 10.36 5.92
N MET A 96 5.98 9.17 5.69
CA MET A 96 6.28 7.98 6.49
C MET A 96 7.69 7.45 6.21
N GLU A 97 8.14 7.51 4.97
CA GLU A 97 9.50 7.15 4.56
C GLU A 97 10.52 8.11 5.17
N ALA A 98 10.30 9.42 5.07
CA ALA A 98 11.13 10.43 5.72
C ALA A 98 11.19 10.25 7.26
N LYS A 99 10.10 9.84 7.92
CA LYS A 99 10.11 9.51 9.35
C LYS A 99 10.94 8.25 9.65
N ARG A 100 10.87 7.24 8.79
CA ARG A 100 11.63 5.99 8.93
C ARG A 100 13.13 6.24 8.78
N GLU A 101 13.53 7.01 7.78
CA GLU A 101 14.93 7.40 7.57
C GLU A 101 15.50 8.16 8.77
N LYS A 102 14.75 9.14 9.30
CA LYS A 102 15.16 9.87 10.52
C LYS A 102 15.33 8.95 11.73
N LYS A 103 14.47 7.94 11.86
CA LYS A 103 14.60 6.95 12.94
C LYS A 103 15.85 6.09 12.77
N ILE A 104 16.10 5.58 11.57
CA ILE A 104 17.30 4.78 11.26
C ILE A 104 18.56 5.61 11.51
N ALA A 105 18.63 6.84 11.01
CA ALA A 105 19.77 7.73 11.21
C ALA A 105 20.05 7.97 12.71
N ARG A 106 18.99 8.16 13.51
CA ARG A 106 19.12 8.33 14.96
C ARG A 106 19.61 7.06 15.65
N GLU A 107 19.12 5.89 15.25
CA GLU A 107 19.58 4.60 15.79
C GLU A 107 21.05 4.33 15.42
N THR A 108 21.48 4.63 14.19
CA THR A 108 22.88 4.54 13.78
C THR A 108 23.77 5.47 14.61
N GLN A 109 23.38 6.73 14.80
CA GLN A 109 24.13 7.68 15.64
C GLN A 109 24.27 7.20 17.09
N LEU A 110 23.21 6.63 17.67
CA LEU A 110 23.26 6.09 19.03
C LEU A 110 24.17 4.85 19.13
N ASN A 111 24.17 3.99 18.11
CA ASN A 111 25.04 2.82 18.07
C ASN A 111 26.52 3.20 17.88
N ASP A 112 26.80 4.18 17.04
CA ASP A 112 28.17 4.67 16.80
C ASP A 112 28.74 5.32 18.06
N THR A 113 27.97 6.16 18.75
CA THR A 113 28.39 6.79 20.03
C THR A 113 28.61 5.76 21.14
N PHE A 114 27.76 4.74 21.26
CA PHE A 114 27.99 3.66 22.22
C PHE A 114 29.27 2.86 21.91
N LYS A 115 29.52 2.56 20.62
CA LYS A 115 30.72 1.85 20.17
C LYS A 115 31.99 2.62 20.52
N GLU A 116 32.01 3.94 20.30
CA GLU A 116 33.16 4.79 20.62
C GLU A 116 33.49 4.75 22.13
N ILE A 117 32.49 4.93 22.98
CA ILE A 117 32.65 4.89 24.44
C ILE A 117 33.12 3.50 24.91
N ALA A 118 32.59 2.43 24.33
CA ALA A 118 32.98 1.06 24.67
C ALA A 118 34.44 0.76 24.28
N LEU A 119 34.89 1.23 23.12
CA LEU A 119 36.28 1.10 22.66
C LEU A 119 37.25 1.92 23.52
N GLU A 120 36.87 3.13 23.91
CA GLU A 120 37.65 3.99 24.80
C GLU A 120 37.82 3.31 26.18
N TRP A 121 36.72 2.80 26.76
CA TRP A 121 36.75 2.08 28.03
C TRP A 121 37.61 0.81 27.94
N HIS A 122 37.45 0.02 26.88
CA HIS A 122 38.22 -1.21 26.68
C HIS A 122 39.73 -0.92 26.60
N SER A 123 40.12 0.11 25.84
CA SER A 123 41.51 0.58 25.73
C SER A 123 42.07 1.06 27.07
N SER A 124 41.27 1.78 27.86
CA SER A 124 41.63 2.25 29.21
C SER A 124 41.79 1.11 30.23
N LYS A 125 41.06 0.01 30.06
CA LYS A 125 41.16 -1.16 30.94
C LYS A 125 42.32 -2.08 30.57
N LEU A 126 42.61 -2.25 29.28
CA LEU A 126 43.77 -3.03 28.81
C LEU A 126 45.11 -2.52 29.38
N THR A 127 45.25 -1.22 29.61
CA THR A 127 46.47 -0.64 30.22
C THR A 127 46.60 -0.93 31.72
N LYS A 128 45.53 -1.39 32.38
CA LYS A 128 45.47 -1.63 33.83
C LYS A 128 45.33 -3.10 34.21
N TRP A 129 45.08 -4.00 33.26
CA TRP A 129 44.94 -5.43 33.52
C TRP A 129 46.27 -6.15 33.35
N SER A 130 46.72 -6.86 34.40
CA SER A 130 47.89 -7.74 34.37
C SER A 130 47.54 -9.08 33.72
N ALA A 131 48.55 -9.77 33.17
CA ALA A 131 48.45 -10.98 32.34
C ALA A 131 47.80 -12.24 33.00
N GLY A 132 47.20 -12.11 34.19
CA GLY A 132 46.62 -13.22 34.95
C GLY A 132 45.10 -13.40 34.81
N TYR A 133 44.44 -12.65 33.93
CA TYR A 133 42.98 -12.70 33.71
C TYR A 133 42.64 -12.74 32.21
N ALA A 134 43.40 -13.52 31.43
CA ALA A 134 43.06 -13.84 30.05
C ALA A 134 42.32 -15.18 29.99
#